data_AF-A0A661MV66-F1
#
_entry.id   AF-A0A661MV66-F1
#
_cell.length_a   1.000
_cell.length_b   1.000
_cell.length_c   1.000
_cell.angle_alpha   90.00
_cell.angle_beta   90.00
_cell.angle_gamma   90.00
#
_symmetry.space_group_name_H-M   'P 1'
#
loop_
_entity.id
_entity.type
_entity.pdbx_description
1 polymer ?
#
loop_
_entity_poly.entity_id
_entity_poly.type
_entity_poly.pdbx_seq_one_letter_code
_entity_poly.pdbx_strand_id
1 'polypeptide(L)' 'MIKLIYLLWPREPMGPADRRVALLDRCAPQLLKSGARGLLMNIADDLVTVPSPSPTPKLSNPSLAEDSLWVED' A
#
# COMPACT_ATOMS: atom_id res chain seq x y z
N MET A 1 -15.81 12.66 -6.79
CA MET A 1 -14.85 11.53 -6.85
C MET A 1 -13.42 11.97 -7.15
N ILE A 2 -12.56 11.88 -6.13
CA ILE A 2 -11.13 12.18 -6.19
C ILE A 2 -10.35 10.86 -6.01
N LYS A 3 -9.29 10.66 -6.80
CA LYS A 3 -8.36 9.54 -6.65
C LYS A 3 -7.06 10.02 -6.00
N LEU A 4 -6.69 9.42 -4.87
CA LEU A 4 -5.44 9.65 -4.16
C LEU A 4 -4.55 8.42 -4.32
N ILE A 5 -3.27 8.62 -4.66
CA ILE A 5 -2.29 7.53 -4.82
C ILE A 5 -1.17 7.76 -3.82
N TYR A 6 -0.91 6.76 -2.99
CA TYR A 6 0.12 6.78 -1.96
C TYR A 6 1.16 5.70 -2.21
N LEU A 7 2.44 6.09 -2.14
CA LEU A 7 3.56 5.16 -2.05
C LEU A 7 3.98 5.03 -0.59
N LEU A 8 4.07 3.80 -0.09
CA LEU A 8 4.30 3.53 1.33
C LEU A 8 5.70 2.97 1.56
N TRP A 9 6.39 3.51 2.58
CA TRP A 9 7.65 2.98 3.11
C TRP A 9 7.48 2.56 4.57
N PRO A 10 8.08 1.43 4.98
CA PRO A 10 7.96 0.98 6.34
C PRO A 10 8.86 1.86 7.22
N ARG A 11 8.35 2.26 8.39
CA ARG A 11 9.15 3.03 9.36
C ARG A 11 10.19 2.17 10.07
N GLU A 12 9.95 0.87 10.15
CA GLU A 12 10.80 -0.14 10.77
C GLU A 12 10.95 -1.33 9.82
N PRO A 13 12.03 -2.13 9.90
CA PRO A 13 12.16 -3.34 9.10
C PRO A 13 10.92 -4.25 9.23
N MET A 14 10.32 -4.63 8.11
CA MET A 14 9.08 -5.40 8.07
C MET A 14 9.20 -6.53 7.05
N GLY A 15 8.92 -7.76 7.50
CA GLY A 15 8.92 -8.95 6.65
C GLY A 15 7.78 -8.92 5.62
N PRO A 16 7.91 -9.61 4.48
CA PRO A 16 6.88 -9.61 3.43
C PRO A 16 5.48 -10.03 3.94
N ALA A 17 5.39 -11.08 4.74
CA ALA A 17 4.12 -11.54 5.33
C ALA A 17 3.51 -10.51 6.30
N ASP A 18 4.34 -9.82 7.09
CA ASP A 18 3.88 -8.80 8.04
C ASP A 18 3.27 -7.59 7.31
N ARG A 19 3.79 -7.23 6.13
CA ARG A 19 3.24 -6.16 5.29
C ARG A 19 1.80 -6.46 4.89
N ARG A 20 1.54 -7.71 4.50
CA ARG A 20 0.20 -8.16 4.13
C ARG A 20 -0.77 -8.02 5.30
N VAL A 21 -0.40 -8.52 6.47
CA VAL A 21 -1.22 -8.41 7.69
C VAL A 21 -1.46 -6.96 8.07
N ALA A 22 -0.42 -6.12 8.02
CA ALA A 22 -0.55 -4.71 8.35
C ALA A 22 -1.49 -3.97 7.38
N LEU A 23 -1.31 -4.16 6.07
CA LEU A 23 -2.06 -3.41 5.06
C LEU A 23 -3.46 -3.98 4.80
N LEU A 24 -3.58 -5.27 4.51
CA LEU A 24 -4.87 -5.88 4.17
C LEU A 24 -5.73 -6.12 5.40
N ASP A 25 -5.18 -6.68 6.47
CA ASP A 25 -6.03 -7.11 7.59
C ASP A 25 -6.32 -5.95 8.56
N ARG A 26 -5.40 -4.98 8.68
CA ARG A 26 -5.55 -3.85 9.62
C ARG A 26 -5.91 -2.54 8.94
N CYS A 27 -5.19 -2.11 7.90
CA CYS A 27 -5.41 -0.79 7.28
C CYS A 27 -6.61 -0.77 6.35
N ALA A 28 -6.78 -1.74 5.45
CA ALA A 28 -7.85 -1.74 4.45
C ALA A 28 -9.26 -1.61 5.07
N PRO A 29 -9.62 -2.34 6.15
CA PRO A 29 -10.92 -2.18 6.78
C PRO A 29 -11.14 -0.78 7.36
N GLN A 30 -10.09 -0.14 7.88
CA GLN A 30 -10.18 1.20 8.46
C GLN A 30 -10.36 2.27 7.38
N LEU A 31 -9.64 2.15 6.25
CA LEU A 31 -9.77 3.06 5.11
C LEU A 31 -11.15 2.96 4.45
N LEU A 32 -11.69 1.76 4.33
CA LEU A 32 -13.06 1.56 3.84
C LEU A 32 -14.09 2.13 4.82
N LYS A 33 -13.90 1.94 6.14
CA LYS A 33 -14.77 2.53 7.17
C LYS A 33 -14.71 4.05 7.23
N SER A 34 -13.59 4.67 6.88
CA SER A 34 -13.46 6.13 6.84
C SER A 34 -14.14 6.79 5.65
N GLY A 35 -14.85 6.02 4.80
CA GLY A 35 -15.65 6.55 3.70
C GLY A 35 -15.00 6.42 2.32
N ALA A 36 -13.90 5.66 2.19
CA ALA A 36 -13.36 5.36 0.87
C ALA A 36 -14.37 4.57 0.04
N ARG A 37 -14.70 5.10 -1.14
CA ARG A 37 -15.61 4.47 -2.08
C ARG A 37 -14.97 3.29 -2.82
N GLY A 38 -13.65 3.35 -2.98
CA GLY A 38 -12.84 2.28 -3.55
C GLY A 38 -11.45 2.28 -2.95
N LEU A 39 -10.85 1.09 -2.90
CA LEU A 39 -9.49 0.87 -2.43
C LEU A 39 -8.83 -0.20 -3.31
N LEU A 40 -7.61 0.08 -3.76
CA LEU A 40 -6.73 -0.87 -4.44
C LEU A 40 -5.37 -0.78 -3.74
N MET A 41 -4.80 -1.92 -3.35
CA MET A 41 -3.48 -2.01 -2.70
C MET A 41 -2.60 -2.96 -3.49
N ASN A 42 -1.49 -2.47 -4.01
CA ASN A 42 -0.43 -3.26 -4.65
C ASN A 42 0.67 -3.49 -3.61
N ILE A 43 0.72 -4.66 -2.98
CA ILE A 43 1.59 -4.93 -1.83
C ILE A 43 2.79 -5.79 -2.26
N ALA A 44 3.99 -5.37 -1.88
CA ALA A 44 5.21 -6.16 -2.03
C ALA A 44 5.33 -7.17 -0.86
N ASP A 45 4.45 -8.17 -0.86
CA ASP A 45 4.45 -9.31 0.06
C ASP A 45 5.18 -10.54 -0.54
N ASP A 46 5.06 -11.68 0.11
CA ASP A 46 5.67 -12.96 -0.30
C ASP A 46 5.02 -13.58 -1.55
N LEU A 47 3.86 -13.09 -1.98
CA LEU A 47 3.16 -13.54 -3.17
C LEU A 47 3.48 -12.70 -4.42
N VAL A 48 4.34 -11.69 -4.27
CA VAL A 48 4.72 -10.81 -5.38
C VAL A 48 5.51 -11.58 -6.44
N THR A 49 5.03 -11.53 -7.68
CA THR A 49 5.68 -12.18 -8.84
C THR A 49 6.24 -11.19 -9.86
N VAL A 50 6.01 -9.89 -9.65
CA VAL A 50 6.40 -8.81 -10.55
C VAL A 50 7.22 -7.76 -9.80
N PRO A 51 8.26 -7.16 -10.43
CA PRO A 51 9.01 -6.08 -9.82
C PRO A 51 8.13 -4.84 -9.64
N SER A 52 8.49 -4.00 -8.67
CA SER A 52 7.79 -2.72 -8.46
C SER A 52 7.89 -1.85 -9.73
N PRO A 53 6.76 -1.32 -10.23
CA PRO A 53 6.77 -0.36 -11.33
C PRO A 53 7.26 1.03 -10.89
N SER A 54 7.36 1.27 -9.58
CA SER A 54 7.78 2.56 -9.04
C SER A 54 9.30 2.71 -9.12
N PRO A 55 9.82 3.91 -9.47
CA PRO A 55 11.25 4.18 -9.43
C PRO A 55 11.81 3.89 -8.04
N THR A 56 12.92 3.16 -7.95
CA THR A 56 13.62 2.98 -6.67
C THR A 56 14.22 4.33 -6.25
N PRO A 57 13.84 4.91 -5.10
CA PRO A 57 14.46 6.14 -4.63
C PRO A 57 15.95 5.90 -4.41
N LYS A 58 16.79 6.87 -4.77
CA LYS A 58 18.27 6.76 -4.71
C LYS A 58 18.85 6.40 -3.33
N LEU A 59 18.04 6.40 -2.26
CA LEU A 59 18.49 6.35 -0.86
C LEU A 59 17.62 5.47 0.05
N SER A 60 16.65 4.70 -0.46
CA SER A 60 15.75 3.93 0.41
C SER A 60 15.54 2.50 -0.08
N ASN A 61 15.13 1.66 0.87
CA ASN A 61 14.49 0.39 0.56
C ASN A 61 13.33 0.61 -0.44
N PRO A 62 13.03 -0.37 -1.31
CA PRO A 62 11.90 -0.27 -2.23
C PRO A 62 10.60 0.01 -1.45
N SER A 63 9.65 0.71 -2.07
CA SER A 63 8.32 0.92 -1.49
C SER A 63 7.68 -0.43 -1.14
N LEU A 64 7.00 -0.51 0.00
CA LEU A 64 6.35 -1.75 0.44
C LEU A 64 4.97 -1.94 -0.22
N ALA A 65 4.35 -0.85 -0.67
CA ALA A 65 3.07 -0.88 -1.33
C ALA A 65 2.78 0.43 -2.09
N GLU A 66 1.88 0.33 -3.06
CA GLU A 66 1.18 1.44 -3.68
C GLU A 66 -0.33 1.30 -3.45
N ASP A 67 -0.92 2.31 -2.83
CA ASP A 67 -2.34 2.32 -2.47
C ASP A 67 -3.07 3.40 -3.27
N SER A 68 -4.15 3.01 -3.95
CA SER A 68 -5.09 3.92 -4.59
C SER A 68 -6.40 3.98 -3.80
N LEU A 69 -6.79 5.19 -3.40
CA LEU A 69 -8.03 5.46 -2.69
C LEU A 69 -8.95 6.33 -3.55
N TRP A 70 -10.23 5.99 -3.62
CA TRP A 70 -11.25 6.80 -4.24
C TRP A 70 -12.18 7.33 -3.16
N VAL A 71 -12.33 8.65 -3.07
CA VAL A 71 -13.19 9.34 -2.10
C VAL A 71 -14.20 10.22 -2.83
N GLU A 72 -15.38 10.41 -2.24
CA GLU A 72 -16.29 11.46 -2.67
C GLU A 72 -15.87 12.79 -2.04
N ASP A 73 -16.15 13.88 -2.75
CA ASP A 73 -15.84 15.25 -2.32
C ASP A 73 -16.93 15.77 -1.38
#